data_AF-A0A941NJE5-F1
#
_entry.id   AF-A0A941NJE5-F1
#
_cell.length_a   1.000
_cell.length_b   1.000
_cell.length_c   1.000
_cell.angle_alpha   90.00
_cell.angle_beta   90.00
_cell.angle_gamma   90.00
#
_symmetry.space_group_name_H-M   'P 1'
#
loop_
_entity.id
_entity.type
_entity.pdbx_description
1 polymer ?
#
loop_
_entity_poly.entity_id
_entity_poly.type
_entity_poly.pdbx_seq_one_letter_code
_entity_poly.pdbx_strand_id
1 'polypeptide(L)'
;IPLLLGLDIIHGHRTIFPIPLGETAAFDPVLWEATAREAAKEGAADGLHLTFAPMLDVARDPRWGRIAEGPGEDPYVGQAMARAKVKGFQGGRLDGADTLAACAKHYCAYGAPTAGRDYASTDVTQRALREIYLPPFEAALGAGVATIMPAFSSIDGIPLSAHQGLLKDYLRGKLGFDGVLVSDYNAIAELIHHGVAADLVEAAALALKAGIDIDMMANAYHDGLPAALERGLVAMADIDTSVRRVLRLKEQLGLFDDPFSRGGTESATVLAARRQLAREAATRSIVLLKNDGAALPLGEGRLAVIGPLADAAGEMRGCWSAAGVASDCVSALAGLRFALPHRSILYAPGVDIESDDESGIAAAAAL
;
A
#
# COMPACT_ATOMS: atom_id res chain seq x y z
N ILE A 1 -18.75 21.31 -4.58
CA ILE A 1 -17.48 20.62 -4.91
C ILE A 1 -17.60 19.19 -4.38
N PRO A 2 -17.53 18.16 -5.24
CA PRO A 2 -17.67 16.76 -4.83
C PRO A 2 -16.55 16.33 -3.87
N LEU A 3 -16.82 15.27 -3.10
CA LEU A 3 -15.83 14.66 -2.21
C LEU A 3 -14.89 13.73 -2.98
N LEU A 4 -13.66 13.59 -2.50
CA LEU A 4 -12.77 12.49 -2.89
C LEU A 4 -12.97 11.37 -1.86
N LEU A 5 -13.17 10.15 -2.34
CA LEU A 5 -13.30 8.96 -1.50
C LEU A 5 -12.09 8.08 -1.76
N GLY A 6 -11.26 7.89 -0.73
CA GLY A 6 -10.02 7.14 -0.81
C GLY A 6 -10.00 5.97 0.17
N LEU A 7 -9.28 4.91 -0.18
CA LEU A 7 -9.08 3.72 0.67
C LEU A 7 -7.71 3.08 0.42
N ASP A 8 -7.16 2.43 1.44
CA ASP A 8 -6.01 1.53 1.31
C ASP A 8 -6.38 0.25 0.56
N ILE A 9 -6.28 0.26 -0.78
CA ILE A 9 -6.44 -0.91 -1.67
C ILE A 9 -5.03 -1.35 -2.06
N ILE A 10 -4.33 -1.98 -1.10
CA ILE A 10 -2.89 -2.27 -1.22
C ILE A 10 -2.62 -3.43 -2.17
N HIS A 11 -3.32 -4.55 -1.98
CA HIS A 11 -3.18 -5.77 -2.78
C HIS A 11 -4.53 -6.42 -3.09
N GLY A 12 -5.54 -5.60 -3.35
CA GLY A 12 -6.91 -6.04 -3.60
C GLY A 12 -7.91 -5.28 -2.75
N HIS A 13 -9.18 -5.30 -3.14
CA HIS A 13 -10.25 -4.60 -2.43
C HIS A 13 -11.14 -5.58 -1.64
N ARG A 14 -11.99 -6.33 -2.33
CA ARG A 14 -12.76 -7.47 -1.76
C ARG A 14 -12.10 -8.79 -2.13
N THR A 15 -11.67 -8.93 -3.39
CA THR A 15 -10.82 -10.03 -3.83
C THR A 15 -9.37 -9.68 -3.54
N ILE A 16 -8.74 -10.49 -2.70
CA ILE A 16 -7.40 -10.24 -2.17
C ILE A 16 -6.36 -11.03 -2.97
N PHE A 17 -5.31 -10.35 -3.43
CA PHE A 17 -4.14 -10.91 -4.09
C PHE A 17 -3.04 -11.20 -3.03
N PRO A 18 -1.87 -11.77 -3.39
CA PRO A 18 -0.77 -11.87 -2.44
C PRO A 18 -0.37 -10.50 -1.90
N ILE A 19 0.08 -10.43 -0.64
CA ILE A 19 0.70 -9.23 -0.10
C ILE A 19 1.80 -8.72 -1.06
N PRO A 20 2.03 -7.40 -1.17
CA PRO A 20 2.94 -6.84 -2.18
C PRO A 20 4.34 -7.48 -2.23
N LEU A 21 4.92 -7.82 -1.06
CA LEU A 21 6.20 -8.51 -1.00
C LEU A 21 6.15 -9.91 -1.64
N GLY A 22 5.07 -10.65 -1.40
CA GLY A 22 4.81 -11.94 -2.02
C GLY A 22 4.58 -11.80 -3.52
N GLU A 23 3.75 -10.85 -3.93
CA GLU A 23 3.48 -10.57 -5.34
C GLU A 23 4.75 -10.20 -6.11
N THR A 24 5.68 -9.48 -5.47
CA THR A 24 6.97 -9.11 -6.04
C THR A 24 7.82 -10.33 -6.38
N ALA A 25 7.69 -11.43 -5.65
CA ALA A 25 8.43 -12.67 -5.92
C ALA A 25 8.08 -13.32 -7.27
N ALA A 26 6.99 -12.91 -7.92
CA ALA A 26 6.65 -13.34 -9.27
C ALA A 26 7.54 -12.72 -10.36
N PHE A 27 8.22 -11.59 -10.07
CA PHE A 27 9.03 -10.82 -11.03
C PHE A 27 8.32 -10.54 -12.37
N ASP A 28 7.00 -10.33 -12.33
CA ASP A 28 6.19 -10.09 -13.52
C ASP A 28 5.42 -8.77 -13.42
N PRO A 29 5.93 -7.69 -14.06
CA PRO A 29 5.24 -6.41 -14.13
C PRO A 29 3.87 -6.47 -14.80
N VAL A 30 3.63 -7.42 -15.71
CA VAL A 30 2.32 -7.57 -16.37
C VAL A 30 1.29 -8.10 -15.36
N LEU A 31 1.69 -9.05 -14.53
CA LEU A 31 0.86 -9.54 -13.43
C LEU A 31 0.57 -8.42 -12.42
N TRP A 32 1.57 -7.63 -12.03
CA TRP A 32 1.40 -6.51 -11.09
C TRP A 32 0.43 -5.45 -11.61
N GLU A 33 0.49 -5.14 -12.92
CA GLU A 33 -0.47 -4.24 -13.57
C GLU A 33 -1.88 -4.83 -13.56
N ALA A 34 -2.02 -6.14 -13.87
CA ALA A 34 -3.30 -6.82 -13.93
C ALA A 34 -4.01 -6.88 -12.57
N THR A 35 -3.29 -7.19 -11.49
CA THR A 35 -3.87 -7.23 -10.13
C THR A 35 -4.31 -5.83 -9.68
N ALA A 36 -3.51 -4.79 -9.91
CA ALA A 36 -3.89 -3.40 -9.62
C ALA A 36 -5.09 -2.96 -10.47
N ARG A 37 -5.16 -3.36 -11.73
CA ARG A 37 -6.29 -3.06 -12.62
C ARG A 37 -7.59 -3.66 -12.09
N GLU A 38 -7.56 -4.91 -11.66
CA GLU A 38 -8.74 -5.57 -11.10
C GLU A 38 -9.11 -5.01 -9.72
N ALA A 39 -8.13 -4.66 -8.89
CA ALA A 39 -8.38 -4.00 -7.61
C ALA A 39 -9.02 -2.61 -7.80
N ALA A 40 -8.57 -1.81 -8.77
CA ALA A 40 -9.19 -0.53 -9.07
C ALA A 40 -10.61 -0.66 -9.63
N LYS A 41 -10.88 -1.64 -10.51
CA LYS A 41 -12.26 -1.91 -10.98
C LYS A 41 -13.18 -2.24 -9.81
N GLU A 42 -12.73 -3.09 -8.90
CA GLU A 42 -13.51 -3.52 -7.74
C GLU A 42 -13.75 -2.35 -6.76
N GLY A 43 -12.74 -1.53 -6.50
CA GLY A 43 -12.87 -0.34 -5.64
C GLY A 43 -13.72 0.77 -6.26
N ALA A 44 -13.58 1.02 -7.56
CA ALA A 44 -14.37 1.99 -8.29
C ALA A 44 -15.86 1.58 -8.37
N ALA A 45 -16.14 0.28 -8.47
CA ALA A 45 -17.50 -0.25 -8.37
C ALA A 45 -18.14 0.01 -6.99
N ASP A 46 -17.32 0.16 -5.94
CA ASP A 46 -17.78 0.53 -4.59
C ASP A 46 -17.75 2.05 -4.35
N GLY A 47 -17.56 2.86 -5.40
CA GLY A 47 -17.65 4.33 -5.35
C GLY A 47 -16.34 5.05 -4.99
N LEU A 48 -15.21 4.34 -4.95
CA LEU A 48 -13.91 4.93 -4.62
C LEU A 48 -13.31 5.68 -5.83
N HIS A 49 -12.49 6.69 -5.53
CA HIS A 49 -11.84 7.56 -6.52
C HIS A 49 -10.31 7.51 -6.44
N LEU A 50 -9.79 7.18 -5.26
CA LEU A 50 -8.38 7.25 -4.90
C LEU A 50 -8.00 5.97 -4.16
N THR A 51 -6.79 5.49 -4.36
CA THR A 51 -6.20 4.50 -3.46
C THR A 51 -4.86 4.94 -2.91
N PHE A 52 -4.61 4.61 -1.65
CA PHE A 52 -3.33 4.84 -0.97
C PHE A 52 -2.31 3.76 -1.32
N ALA A 53 -2.06 3.55 -2.62
CA ALA A 53 -1.17 2.55 -3.18
C ALA A 53 -0.60 3.01 -4.54
N PRO A 54 0.57 2.50 -4.98
CA PRO A 54 1.39 1.48 -4.33
C PRO A 54 2.26 2.02 -3.19
N MET A 55 2.59 1.14 -2.24
CA MET A 55 3.69 1.36 -1.31
C MET A 55 5.01 0.94 -1.99
N LEU A 56 5.99 1.84 -2.00
CA LEU A 56 7.22 1.76 -2.80
C LEU A 56 8.49 1.89 -1.96
N ASP A 57 8.36 1.78 -0.64
CA ASP A 57 9.50 1.86 0.26
C ASP A 57 10.40 0.64 0.09
N VAL A 58 11.63 0.87 -0.37
CA VAL A 58 12.67 -0.14 -0.37
C VAL A 58 13.05 -0.45 1.07
N ALA A 59 13.00 -1.73 1.45
CA ALA A 59 13.25 -2.17 2.82
C ALA A 59 14.34 -3.25 2.86
N ARG A 60 15.29 -3.09 3.80
CA ARG A 60 16.44 -3.98 4.01
C ARG A 60 16.56 -4.49 5.45
N ASP A 61 15.55 -4.18 6.26
CA ASP A 61 15.47 -4.62 7.65
C ASP A 61 14.22 -5.48 7.82
N PRO A 62 14.34 -6.82 7.91
CA PRO A 62 13.18 -7.71 8.00
C PRO A 62 12.42 -7.58 9.32
N ARG A 63 12.93 -6.83 10.31
CA ARG A 63 12.22 -6.55 11.56
C ARG A 63 11.07 -5.57 11.38
N TRP A 64 11.10 -4.76 10.32
CA TRP A 64 10.05 -3.78 10.06
C TRP A 64 8.82 -4.45 9.46
N GLY A 65 7.72 -4.51 10.22
CA GLY A 65 6.51 -5.25 9.82
C GLY A 65 5.89 -4.79 8.49
N ARG A 66 6.11 -3.54 8.08
CA ARG A 66 5.58 -2.98 6.82
C ARG A 66 6.39 -3.40 5.59
N ILE A 67 7.46 -4.18 5.74
CA ILE A 67 8.16 -4.79 4.59
C ILE A 67 7.21 -5.62 3.71
N ALA A 68 6.14 -6.17 4.32
CA ALA A 68 5.09 -6.89 3.62
C ALA A 68 4.36 -6.06 2.55
N GLU A 69 4.31 -4.73 2.70
CA GLU A 69 3.58 -3.81 1.83
C GLU A 69 4.39 -3.35 0.60
N GLY A 70 5.70 -3.58 0.60
CA GLY A 70 6.63 -3.00 -0.38
C GLY A 70 7.17 -3.99 -1.42
N PRO A 71 8.03 -3.50 -2.32
CA PRO A 71 8.67 -4.28 -3.38
C PRO A 71 9.94 -5.04 -2.92
N GLY A 72 10.18 -5.17 -1.62
CA GLY A 72 11.43 -5.74 -1.10
C GLY A 72 12.61 -4.76 -1.15
N GLU A 73 13.81 -5.26 -1.46
CA GLU A 73 15.08 -4.55 -1.22
C GLU A 73 15.76 -3.92 -2.46
N ASP A 74 15.27 -4.26 -3.65
CA ASP A 74 15.91 -3.86 -4.92
C ASP A 74 15.21 -2.64 -5.56
N PRO A 75 15.96 -1.54 -5.81
CA PRO A 75 15.38 -0.34 -6.41
C PRO A 75 14.82 -0.56 -7.82
N TYR A 76 15.42 -1.43 -8.63
CA TYR A 76 14.96 -1.67 -10.01
C TYR A 76 13.65 -2.45 -10.04
N VAL A 77 13.51 -3.46 -9.18
CA VAL A 77 12.23 -4.15 -8.92
C VAL A 77 11.18 -3.16 -8.44
N GLY A 78 11.53 -2.29 -7.48
CA GLY A 78 10.64 -1.22 -7.00
C GLY A 78 10.19 -0.27 -8.12
N GLN A 79 11.08 0.09 -9.05
CA GLN A 79 10.73 0.89 -10.22
C GLN A 79 9.76 0.18 -11.16
N ALA A 80 9.98 -1.11 -11.42
CA ALA A 80 9.10 -1.90 -12.27
C ALA A 80 7.71 -2.05 -11.64
N MET A 81 7.63 -2.31 -10.33
CA MET A 81 6.39 -2.37 -9.57
C MET A 81 5.66 -1.03 -9.56
N ALA A 82 6.38 0.08 -9.34
CA ALA A 82 5.81 1.42 -9.38
C ALA A 82 5.10 1.71 -10.71
N ARG A 83 5.76 1.46 -11.84
CA ARG A 83 5.17 1.68 -13.17
C ARG A 83 3.94 0.81 -13.39
N ALA A 84 4.04 -0.48 -13.06
CA ALA A 84 2.95 -1.44 -13.25
C ALA A 84 1.73 -1.10 -12.41
N LYS A 85 1.90 -0.85 -11.10
CA LYS A 85 0.80 -0.56 -10.18
C LYS A 85 0.13 0.79 -10.48
N VAL A 86 0.91 1.85 -10.74
CA VAL A 86 0.35 3.17 -11.11
C VAL A 86 -0.49 3.06 -12.38
N LYS A 87 0.03 2.40 -13.43
CA LYS A 87 -0.72 2.18 -14.67
C LYS A 87 -1.95 1.30 -14.46
N GLY A 88 -1.81 0.25 -13.64
CA GLY A 88 -2.90 -0.66 -13.28
C GLY A 88 -4.06 0.09 -12.61
N PHE A 89 -3.80 0.93 -11.62
CA PHE A 89 -4.86 1.70 -10.95
C PHE A 89 -5.47 2.79 -11.84
N GLN A 90 -4.63 3.61 -12.47
CA GLN A 90 -5.06 4.82 -13.18
C GLN A 90 -5.55 4.57 -14.61
N GLY A 91 -5.22 3.41 -15.19
CA GLY A 91 -5.58 3.08 -16.56
C GLY A 91 -5.01 4.06 -17.58
N GLY A 92 -5.71 4.22 -18.71
CA GLY A 92 -5.35 5.20 -19.74
C GLY A 92 -5.84 6.62 -19.45
N ARG A 93 -6.85 6.77 -18.58
CA ARG A 93 -7.44 8.06 -18.20
C ARG A 93 -8.03 7.99 -16.79
N LEU A 94 -7.82 9.02 -15.98
CA LEU A 94 -8.30 9.10 -14.59
C LEU A 94 -9.82 9.25 -14.46
N ASP A 95 -10.50 9.79 -15.49
CA ASP A 95 -11.95 9.98 -15.49
C ASP A 95 -12.74 8.69 -15.79
N GLY A 96 -12.07 7.59 -16.17
CA GLY A 96 -12.75 6.33 -16.52
C GLY A 96 -13.43 5.67 -15.32
N ALA A 97 -14.70 5.26 -15.47
CA ALA A 97 -15.57 4.73 -14.40
C ALA A 97 -14.99 3.58 -13.57
N ASP A 98 -13.95 2.91 -14.05
CA ASP A 98 -13.31 1.76 -13.44
C ASP A 98 -11.87 2.02 -12.97
N THR A 99 -11.48 3.30 -12.90
CA THR A 99 -10.13 3.76 -12.52
C THR A 99 -10.09 4.45 -11.16
N LEU A 100 -8.93 4.34 -10.51
CA LEU A 100 -8.61 5.04 -9.27
C LEU A 100 -7.34 5.88 -9.47
N ALA A 101 -7.32 7.10 -8.94
CA ALA A 101 -6.07 7.82 -8.73
C ALA A 101 -5.16 6.99 -7.82
N ALA A 102 -3.89 6.83 -8.20
CA ALA A 102 -2.90 6.17 -7.37
C ALA A 102 -2.22 7.17 -6.43
N CYS A 103 -1.77 6.67 -5.28
CA CYS A 103 -0.98 7.41 -4.30
C CYS A 103 0.29 6.63 -3.97
N ALA A 104 1.41 7.04 -4.56
CA ALA A 104 2.69 6.42 -4.23
C ALA A 104 3.09 6.80 -2.80
N LYS A 105 3.38 5.80 -1.97
CA LYS A 105 3.70 5.99 -0.54
C LYS A 105 4.85 5.09 -0.06
N HIS A 106 5.55 5.39 1.03
CA HIS A 106 5.49 6.64 1.77
C HIS A 106 6.73 7.47 1.44
N TYR A 107 6.56 8.59 0.74
CA TYR A 107 7.65 9.38 0.20
C TYR A 107 8.45 10.06 1.34
N CYS A 108 9.69 9.68 1.64
CA CYS A 108 10.45 8.57 1.07
C CYS A 108 11.33 7.93 2.16
N ALA A 109 11.99 6.82 1.80
CA ALA A 109 12.93 6.08 2.66
C ALA A 109 12.33 5.59 3.99
N TYR A 110 11.01 5.40 4.05
CA TYR A 110 10.36 4.93 5.28
C TYR A 110 10.74 3.48 5.62
N GLY A 111 11.12 2.68 4.62
CA GLY A 111 11.63 1.32 4.77
C GLY A 111 13.06 1.19 5.30
N ALA A 112 13.67 2.30 5.73
CA ALA A 112 14.96 2.32 6.41
C ALA A 112 14.87 2.83 7.86
N PRO A 113 13.85 2.44 8.65
CA PRO A 113 13.72 2.98 9.98
C PRO A 113 14.82 2.41 10.88
N THR A 114 15.33 3.25 11.78
CA THR A 114 16.38 2.83 12.72
C THR A 114 15.93 1.61 13.52
N ALA A 115 16.77 0.56 13.52
CA ALA A 115 16.55 -0.72 14.19
C ALA A 115 15.27 -1.48 13.75
N GLY A 116 14.71 -1.17 12.57
CA GLY A 116 13.49 -1.81 12.07
C GLY A 116 12.24 -1.41 12.86
N ARG A 117 12.33 -0.40 13.74
CA ARG A 117 11.21 0.03 14.57
C ARG A 117 10.34 1.00 13.78
N ASP A 118 9.07 0.66 13.62
CA ASP A 118 8.15 1.51 12.87
C ASP A 118 8.12 2.95 13.43
N TYR A 119 7.95 3.92 12.54
CA TYR A 119 8.00 5.37 12.80
C TYR A 119 9.34 5.94 13.30
N ALA A 120 10.35 5.11 13.55
CA ALA A 120 11.67 5.61 13.94
C ALA A 120 12.30 6.45 12.82
N SER A 121 13.18 7.37 13.22
CA SER A 121 13.93 8.19 12.28
C SER A 121 14.73 7.35 11.29
N THR A 122 14.85 7.88 10.08
CA THR A 122 15.66 7.33 8.99
C THR A 122 16.91 8.18 8.84
N ASP A 123 18.09 7.57 9.01
CA ASP A 123 19.38 8.21 8.78
C ASP A 123 20.07 7.55 7.59
N VAL A 124 19.97 8.18 6.42
CA VAL A 124 20.55 7.66 5.17
C VAL A 124 21.37 8.73 4.47
N THR A 125 22.51 8.33 3.91
CA THR A 125 23.32 9.26 3.11
C THR A 125 22.54 9.76 1.90
N GLN A 126 22.83 10.98 1.43
CA GLN A 126 22.24 11.51 0.20
C GLN A 126 22.47 10.58 -1.01
N ARG A 127 23.61 9.87 -1.06
CA ARG A 127 23.86 8.87 -2.10
C ARG A 127 22.86 7.72 -2.02
N ALA A 128 22.70 7.12 -0.83
CA ALA A 128 21.74 6.03 -0.63
C ALA A 128 20.31 6.49 -0.93
N LEU A 129 19.93 7.69 -0.50
CA LEU A 129 18.62 8.27 -0.80
C LEU A 129 18.35 8.31 -2.31
N ARG A 130 19.32 8.79 -3.10
CA ARG A 130 19.18 8.95 -4.57
C ARG A 130 19.31 7.63 -5.34
N GLU A 131 20.17 6.71 -4.90
CA GLU A 131 20.44 5.45 -5.62
C GLU A 131 19.51 4.31 -5.22
N ILE A 132 18.91 4.36 -4.01
CA ILE A 132 18.14 3.23 -3.45
C ILE A 132 16.68 3.60 -3.21
N TYR A 133 16.41 4.68 -2.48
CA TYR A 133 15.08 4.92 -1.91
C TYR A 133 14.17 5.79 -2.78
N LEU A 134 14.72 6.73 -3.54
CA LEU A 134 13.96 7.58 -4.46
C LEU A 134 13.62 6.96 -5.82
N PRO A 135 14.44 6.07 -6.42
CA PRO A 135 14.17 5.57 -7.76
C PRO A 135 12.76 4.99 -7.98
N PRO A 136 12.15 4.20 -7.06
CA PRO A 136 10.78 3.73 -7.22
C PRO A 136 9.75 4.86 -7.32
N PHE A 137 9.88 5.90 -6.49
CA PHE A 137 9.01 7.07 -6.55
C PHE A 137 9.20 7.85 -7.85
N GLU A 138 10.44 8.04 -8.31
CA GLU A 138 10.72 8.69 -9.60
C GLU A 138 10.10 7.90 -10.78
N ALA A 139 10.08 6.57 -10.71
CA ALA A 139 9.38 5.75 -11.67
C ALA A 139 7.85 5.88 -11.59
N ALA A 140 7.27 6.05 -10.39
CA ALA A 140 5.85 6.37 -10.21
C ALA A 140 5.50 7.73 -10.84
N LEU A 141 6.34 8.76 -10.66
CA LEU A 141 6.19 10.04 -11.34
C LEU A 141 6.23 9.87 -12.87
N GLY A 142 7.22 9.12 -13.37
CA GLY A 142 7.34 8.84 -14.80
C GLY A 142 6.17 8.03 -15.38
N ALA A 143 5.41 7.33 -14.53
CA ALA A 143 4.16 6.66 -14.88
C ALA A 143 2.91 7.55 -14.71
N GLY A 144 3.08 8.80 -14.27
CA GLY A 144 2.01 9.77 -14.12
C GLY A 144 1.18 9.60 -12.85
N VAL A 145 1.76 9.13 -11.74
CA VAL A 145 1.04 8.99 -10.46
C VAL A 145 0.35 10.30 -10.07
N ALA A 146 -0.94 10.21 -9.71
CA ALA A 146 -1.78 11.38 -9.46
C ALA A 146 -1.48 12.03 -8.10
N THR A 147 -1.15 11.20 -7.11
CA THR A 147 -0.94 11.65 -5.73
C THR A 147 0.27 10.98 -5.09
N ILE A 148 0.86 11.62 -4.08
CA ILE A 148 1.97 11.07 -3.30
C ILE A 148 1.70 11.33 -1.82
N MET A 149 1.97 10.34 -0.99
CA MET A 149 1.84 10.44 0.47
C MET A 149 3.23 10.40 1.10
N PRO A 150 3.67 11.47 1.79
CA PRO A 150 4.96 11.46 2.47
C PRO A 150 4.99 10.55 3.70
N ALA A 151 6.19 10.08 4.05
CA ALA A 151 6.42 9.25 5.22
C ALA A 151 6.18 9.98 6.55
N PHE A 152 5.92 9.20 7.60
CA PHE A 152 5.93 9.67 8.99
C PHE A 152 7.35 10.07 9.44
N SER A 153 8.34 9.25 9.08
CA SER A 153 9.71 9.37 9.59
C SER A 153 10.38 10.68 9.20
N SER A 154 11.37 11.09 9.99
CA SER A 154 12.32 12.14 9.62
C SER A 154 13.48 11.59 8.79
N ILE A 155 14.01 12.39 7.87
CA ILE A 155 15.32 12.18 7.23
C ILE A 155 16.24 13.30 7.69
N ASP A 156 17.45 12.96 8.15
CA ASP A 156 18.43 13.93 8.66
C ASP A 156 17.83 14.88 9.72
N GLY A 157 16.93 14.36 10.56
CA GLY A 157 16.23 15.10 11.62
C GLY A 157 15.04 15.96 11.18
N ILE A 158 14.68 15.98 9.88
CA ILE A 158 13.54 16.77 9.38
C ILE A 158 12.37 15.82 9.04
N PRO A 159 11.20 15.94 9.71
CA PRO A 159 10.00 15.16 9.40
C PRO A 159 9.53 15.38 7.96
N LEU A 160 9.16 14.31 7.25
CA LEU A 160 8.86 14.40 5.82
C LEU A 160 7.67 15.32 5.52
N SER A 161 6.66 15.37 6.38
CA SER A 161 5.53 16.30 6.25
C SER A 161 5.93 17.79 6.36
N ALA A 162 7.11 18.13 6.86
CA ALA A 162 7.64 19.50 6.90
C ALA A 162 8.88 19.69 5.97
N HIS A 163 9.24 18.68 5.18
CA HIS A 163 10.53 18.65 4.49
C HIS A 163 10.51 19.38 3.14
N GLN A 164 10.62 20.71 3.16
CA GLN A 164 10.67 21.55 1.94
C GLN A 164 11.73 21.09 0.92
N GLY A 165 12.93 20.70 1.35
CA GLY A 165 13.99 20.27 0.43
C GLY A 165 13.65 19.04 -0.42
N LEU A 166 12.87 18.09 0.11
CA LEU A 166 12.48 16.88 -0.62
C LEU A 166 11.14 17.07 -1.32
N LEU A 167 10.14 17.63 -0.65
CA LEU A 167 8.80 17.78 -1.21
C LEU A 167 8.69 18.94 -2.20
N LYS A 168 9.23 20.09 -1.86
CA LYS A 168 9.11 21.31 -2.69
C LYS A 168 10.26 21.41 -3.69
N ASP A 169 11.50 21.40 -3.22
CA ASP A 169 12.65 21.70 -4.09
C ASP A 169 12.98 20.52 -5.01
N TYR A 170 13.01 19.30 -4.47
CA TYR A 170 13.30 18.11 -5.27
C TYR A 170 12.08 17.59 -6.04
N LEU A 171 11.02 17.17 -5.34
CA LEU A 171 9.89 16.49 -5.95
C LEU A 171 9.10 17.40 -6.90
N ARG A 172 8.72 18.60 -6.47
CA ARG A 172 8.03 19.56 -7.35
C ARG A 172 8.99 20.34 -8.24
N GLY A 173 10.06 20.88 -7.68
CA GLY A 173 10.99 21.76 -8.40
C GLY A 173 11.83 21.02 -9.43
N LYS A 174 12.60 20.00 -9.00
CA LYS A 174 13.51 19.26 -9.88
C LYS A 174 12.81 18.20 -10.72
N LEU A 175 11.90 17.42 -10.14
CA LEU A 175 11.21 16.33 -10.85
C LEU A 175 9.91 16.76 -11.55
N GLY A 176 9.40 17.97 -11.26
CA GLY A 176 8.23 18.51 -11.92
C GLY A 176 6.90 17.88 -11.47
N PHE A 177 6.83 17.30 -10.26
CA PHE A 177 5.57 16.74 -9.77
C PHE A 177 4.52 17.82 -9.55
N ASP A 178 3.43 17.74 -10.30
CA ASP A 178 2.31 18.66 -10.21
C ASP A 178 1.02 17.98 -9.68
N GLY A 179 1.14 16.74 -9.18
CA GLY A 179 0.03 16.06 -8.51
C GLY A 179 -0.23 16.59 -7.09
N VAL A 180 -1.10 15.88 -6.37
CA VAL A 180 -1.51 16.22 -5.01
C VAL A 180 -0.61 15.52 -3.99
N LEU A 181 -0.15 16.25 -2.98
CA LEU A 181 0.48 15.70 -1.79
C LEU A 181 -0.56 15.55 -0.68
N VAL A 182 -0.74 14.33 -0.19
CA VAL A 182 -1.65 14.02 0.92
C VAL A 182 -0.79 13.63 2.12
N SER A 183 -1.00 14.24 3.29
CA SER A 183 -0.27 13.79 4.48
C SER A 183 -0.63 12.33 4.78
N ASP A 184 0.28 11.63 5.44
CA ASP A 184 -0.12 10.39 6.11
C ASP A 184 -1.05 10.72 7.31
N TYR A 185 -1.63 9.68 7.89
CA TYR A 185 -2.62 9.79 8.96
C TYR A 185 -2.08 10.61 10.13
N ASN A 186 -2.67 11.76 10.44
CA ASN A 186 -2.29 12.62 11.56
C ASN A 186 -0.85 13.19 11.48
N ALA A 187 -0.12 12.98 10.38
CA ALA A 187 1.30 13.31 10.28
C ALA A 187 1.61 14.81 10.44
N ILE A 188 0.65 15.70 10.11
CA ILE A 188 0.82 17.14 10.35
C ILE A 188 0.84 17.44 11.86
N ALA A 189 -0.09 16.89 12.65
CA ALA A 189 -0.07 17.11 14.10
C ALA A 189 1.14 16.45 14.78
N GLU A 190 1.65 15.36 14.21
CA GLU A 190 2.87 14.69 14.69
C GLU A 190 4.13 15.54 14.57
N LEU A 191 4.13 16.62 13.77
CA LEU A 191 5.20 17.62 13.77
C LEU A 191 5.48 18.21 15.17
N ILE A 192 4.46 18.25 16.03
CA ILE A 192 4.59 18.66 17.43
C ILE A 192 5.39 17.61 18.23
N HIS A 193 5.10 16.33 18.04
CA HIS A 193 5.83 15.22 18.69
C HIS A 193 7.26 15.06 18.17
N HIS A 194 7.49 15.38 16.90
CA HIS A 194 8.83 15.52 16.34
C HIS A 194 9.60 16.73 16.89
N GLY A 195 8.94 17.65 17.60
CA GLY A 195 9.56 18.81 18.21
C GLY A 195 9.89 19.94 17.23
N VAL A 196 9.29 19.94 16.04
CA VAL A 196 9.52 20.98 15.00
C VAL A 196 8.40 22.02 14.94
N ALA A 197 7.30 21.80 15.66
CA ALA A 197 6.19 22.76 15.80
C ALA A 197 5.76 22.86 17.28
N ALA A 198 5.42 24.05 17.74
CA ALA A 198 4.92 24.26 19.10
C ALA A 198 3.44 23.92 19.26
N ASP A 199 2.65 24.06 18.19
CA ASP A 199 1.19 23.86 18.17
C ASP A 199 0.69 23.49 16.77
N LEU A 200 -0.62 23.26 16.63
CA LEU A 200 -1.25 22.94 15.34
C LEU A 200 -1.18 24.09 14.33
N VAL A 201 -1.07 25.34 14.77
CA VAL A 201 -0.97 26.50 13.88
C VAL A 201 0.39 26.50 13.17
N GLU A 202 1.46 26.30 13.92
CA GLU A 202 2.80 26.18 13.38
C GLU A 202 2.96 24.90 12.54
N ALA A 203 2.41 23.78 12.99
CA ALA A 203 2.42 22.53 12.25
C ALA A 203 1.72 22.65 10.88
N ALA A 204 0.53 23.27 10.85
CA ALA A 204 -0.20 23.55 9.61
C ALA A 204 0.60 24.45 8.66
N ALA A 205 1.23 25.50 9.19
CA ALA A 205 2.07 26.39 8.40
C ALA A 205 3.27 25.67 7.78
N LEU A 206 4.00 24.86 8.57
CA LEU A 206 5.15 24.10 8.10
C LEU A 206 4.77 23.10 7.00
N ALA A 207 3.69 22.33 7.21
CA ALA A 207 3.22 21.36 6.23
C ALA A 207 2.76 22.03 4.92
N LEU A 208 2.02 23.14 5.01
CA LEU A 208 1.57 23.87 3.82
C LEU A 208 2.76 24.45 3.05
N LYS A 209 3.74 25.02 3.75
CA LYS A 209 4.98 25.53 3.14
C LYS A 209 5.84 24.42 2.50
N ALA A 210 5.82 23.22 3.07
CA ALA A 210 6.44 22.02 2.49
C ALA A 210 5.71 21.53 1.23
N GLY A 211 4.45 21.94 1.04
CA GLY A 211 3.65 21.68 -0.16
C GLY A 211 2.65 20.54 -0.01
N ILE A 212 2.35 20.12 1.23
CA ILE A 212 1.25 19.20 1.53
C ILE A 212 -0.07 19.89 1.19
N ASP A 213 -0.88 19.25 0.34
CA ASP A 213 -2.11 19.84 -0.17
C ASP A 213 -3.36 19.37 0.61
N ILE A 214 -3.35 18.13 1.13
CA ILE A 214 -4.43 17.54 1.92
C ILE A 214 -3.92 17.12 3.30
N ASP A 215 -4.59 17.59 4.34
CA ASP A 215 -4.44 17.16 5.74
C ASP A 215 -5.32 15.92 6.00
N MET A 216 -4.68 14.78 6.22
CA MET A 216 -5.35 13.55 6.61
C MET A 216 -5.44 13.45 8.12
N MET A 217 -6.66 13.59 8.65
CA MET A 217 -7.04 13.26 10.04
C MET A 217 -6.40 14.09 11.16
N ALA A 218 -5.47 15.03 10.88
CA ALA A 218 -4.88 15.87 11.93
C ALA A 218 -5.77 17.06 12.33
N ASN A 219 -6.68 17.46 11.44
CA ASN A 219 -7.50 18.69 11.56
C ASN A 219 -6.68 19.99 11.67
N ALA A 220 -5.37 19.92 11.43
CA ALA A 220 -4.43 21.02 11.52
C ALA A 220 -4.74 22.11 10.49
N TYR A 221 -5.16 21.75 9.28
CA TYR A 221 -5.48 22.76 8.26
C TYR A 221 -6.77 23.51 8.56
N HIS A 222 -7.81 22.80 9.01
CA HIS A 222 -9.08 23.42 9.36
C HIS A 222 -8.92 24.35 10.57
N ASP A 223 -8.26 23.89 11.63
CA ASP A 223 -8.16 24.63 12.89
C ASP A 223 -6.98 25.62 12.92
N GLY A 224 -5.89 25.31 12.21
CA GLY A 224 -4.62 26.03 12.31
C GLY A 224 -4.38 27.09 11.22
N LEU A 225 -4.78 26.84 9.96
CA LEU A 225 -4.46 27.77 8.86
C LEU A 225 -5.07 29.17 9.00
N PRO A 226 -6.29 29.37 9.51
CA PRO A 226 -6.83 30.72 9.72
C PRO A 226 -5.91 31.57 10.61
N ALA A 227 -5.49 31.04 11.76
CA ALA A 227 -4.57 31.72 12.66
C ALA A 227 -3.16 31.86 12.06
N ALA A 228 -2.69 30.86 11.31
CA ALA A 228 -1.39 30.93 10.64
C ALA A 228 -1.34 32.06 9.61
N LEU A 229 -2.44 32.26 8.88
CA LEU A 229 -2.59 33.34 7.91
C LEU A 229 -2.64 34.71 8.61
N GLU A 230 -3.44 34.86 9.67
CA GLU A 230 -3.52 36.10 10.46
C GLU A 230 -2.15 36.50 11.05
N ARG A 231 -1.36 35.50 11.46
CA ARG A 231 0.00 35.67 11.98
C ARG A 231 1.06 35.86 10.88
N GLY A 232 0.70 35.74 9.61
CA GLY A 232 1.63 35.87 8.48
C GLY A 232 2.63 34.71 8.33
N LEU A 233 2.36 33.54 8.93
CA LEU A 233 3.18 32.34 8.79
C LEU A 233 3.01 31.69 7.40
N VAL A 234 1.84 31.90 6.80
CA VAL A 234 1.50 31.51 5.43
C VAL A 234 0.84 32.69 4.70
N ALA A 235 0.82 32.65 3.38
CA ALA A 235 0.10 33.60 2.54
C ALA A 235 -1.13 32.93 1.91
N MET A 236 -2.14 33.73 1.54
CA MET A 236 -3.31 33.22 0.79
C MET A 236 -2.90 32.48 -0.49
N ALA A 237 -1.82 32.94 -1.15
CA ALA A 237 -1.30 32.28 -2.35
C ALA A 237 -0.78 30.84 -2.08
N ASP A 238 -0.30 30.54 -0.87
CA ASP A 238 0.09 29.17 -0.50
C ASP A 238 -1.16 28.28 -0.44
N ILE A 239 -2.23 28.76 0.20
CA ILE A 239 -3.53 28.06 0.31
C ILE A 239 -4.17 27.86 -1.07
N ASP A 240 -4.24 28.92 -1.89
CA ASP A 240 -4.80 28.87 -3.24
C ASP A 240 -4.08 27.86 -4.14
N THR A 241 -2.77 27.72 -3.95
CA THR A 241 -1.97 26.74 -4.71
C THR A 241 -2.39 25.31 -4.36
N SER A 242 -2.51 24.98 -3.08
CA SER A 242 -2.96 23.65 -2.64
C SER A 242 -4.41 23.37 -3.06
N VAL A 243 -5.31 24.34 -2.89
CA VAL A 243 -6.70 24.24 -3.34
C VAL A 243 -6.78 23.96 -4.84
N ARG A 244 -6.01 24.68 -5.67
CA ARG A 244 -6.00 24.48 -7.12
C ARG A 244 -5.60 23.07 -7.51
N ARG A 245 -4.59 22.47 -6.85
CA ARG A 245 -4.17 21.08 -7.13
C ARG A 245 -5.25 20.08 -6.79
N VAL A 246 -5.91 20.22 -5.63
CA VAL A 246 -6.99 19.33 -5.21
C VAL A 246 -8.21 19.46 -6.14
N LEU A 247 -8.57 20.67 -6.55
CA LEU A 247 -9.67 20.88 -7.50
C LEU A 247 -9.33 20.32 -8.89
N ARG A 248 -8.10 20.51 -9.37
CA ARG A 248 -7.65 19.91 -10.63
C ARG A 248 -7.68 18.39 -10.60
N LEU A 249 -7.28 17.76 -9.48
CA LEU A 249 -7.40 16.30 -9.34
C LEU A 249 -8.86 15.85 -9.47
N LYS A 250 -9.79 16.57 -8.82
CA LYS A 250 -11.24 16.27 -8.92
C LYS A 250 -11.78 16.47 -10.34
N GLU A 251 -11.28 17.45 -11.07
CA GLU A 251 -11.59 17.68 -12.49
C GLU A 251 -11.03 16.54 -13.36
N GLN A 252 -9.78 16.14 -13.16
CA GLN A 252 -9.15 15.03 -13.88
C GLN A 252 -9.84 13.67 -13.64
N LEU A 253 -10.48 13.52 -12.49
CA LEU A 253 -11.31 12.36 -12.14
C LEU A 253 -12.75 12.46 -12.69
N GLY A 254 -13.12 13.56 -13.35
CA GLY A 254 -14.45 13.77 -13.92
C GLY A 254 -15.55 14.11 -12.90
N LEU A 255 -15.18 14.39 -11.64
CA LEU A 255 -16.18 14.49 -10.55
C LEU A 255 -17.04 15.75 -10.62
N PHE A 256 -16.58 16.79 -11.31
CA PHE A 256 -17.40 17.98 -11.55
C PHE A 256 -18.46 17.75 -12.62
N ASP A 257 -18.19 16.87 -13.59
CA ASP A 257 -19.14 16.53 -14.65
C ASP A 257 -20.16 15.50 -14.16
N ASP A 258 -19.68 14.44 -13.48
CA ASP A 258 -20.53 13.43 -12.86
C ASP A 258 -19.94 12.96 -11.51
N PRO A 259 -20.43 13.51 -10.38
CA PRO A 259 -19.96 13.15 -9.04
C PRO A 259 -20.39 11.75 -8.59
N PHE A 260 -21.24 11.05 -9.37
CA PHE A 260 -21.70 9.69 -9.11
C PHE A 260 -21.25 8.71 -10.20
N SER A 261 -20.21 9.07 -10.97
CA SER A 261 -19.64 8.27 -12.06
C SER A 261 -19.00 6.96 -11.61
N ARG A 262 -18.84 6.76 -10.30
CA ARG A 262 -18.35 5.55 -9.64
C ARG A 262 -19.48 4.89 -8.88
N GLY A 263 -19.47 3.56 -8.80
CA GLY A 263 -20.57 2.79 -8.25
C GLY A 263 -21.13 1.79 -9.26
N GLY A 264 -21.37 0.57 -8.84
CA GLY A 264 -21.95 -0.46 -9.68
C GLY A 264 -22.10 -1.80 -8.96
N THR A 265 -22.78 -2.73 -9.61
CA THR A 265 -22.81 -4.12 -9.15
C THR A 265 -21.86 -4.95 -9.99
N GLU A 266 -21.16 -5.85 -9.31
CA GLU A 266 -20.30 -6.80 -9.97
C GLU A 266 -21.08 -8.05 -10.38
N SER A 267 -20.92 -8.48 -11.63
CA SER A 267 -21.49 -9.76 -12.08
C SER A 267 -20.69 -10.95 -11.54
N ALA A 268 -21.35 -12.10 -11.37
CA ALA A 268 -20.70 -13.35 -10.95
C ALA A 268 -19.57 -13.78 -11.89
N THR A 269 -19.68 -13.50 -13.19
CA THR A 269 -18.63 -13.80 -14.19
C THR A 269 -17.37 -12.97 -13.95
N VAL A 270 -17.51 -11.68 -13.65
CA VAL A 270 -16.37 -10.80 -13.35
C VAL A 270 -15.71 -11.22 -12.04
N LEU A 271 -16.50 -11.51 -11.00
CA LEU A 271 -15.97 -12.03 -9.73
C LEU A 271 -15.22 -13.35 -9.93
N ALA A 272 -15.74 -14.28 -10.72
CA ALA A 272 -15.08 -15.55 -11.02
C ALA A 272 -13.76 -15.34 -11.77
N ALA A 273 -13.71 -14.43 -12.74
CA ALA A 273 -12.49 -14.08 -13.46
C ALA A 273 -11.44 -13.44 -12.53
N ARG A 274 -11.85 -12.55 -11.61
CA ARG A 274 -10.94 -11.96 -10.63
C ARG A 274 -10.40 -12.99 -9.64
N ARG A 275 -11.23 -13.91 -9.16
CA ARG A 275 -10.78 -15.04 -8.32
C ARG A 275 -9.80 -15.95 -9.05
N GLN A 276 -9.99 -16.15 -10.35
CA GLN A 276 -9.02 -16.89 -11.16
C GLN A 276 -7.68 -16.16 -11.27
N LEU A 277 -7.69 -14.84 -11.48
CA LEU A 277 -6.47 -14.02 -11.46
C LEU A 277 -5.80 -14.05 -10.09
N ALA A 278 -6.57 -13.98 -8.99
CA ALA A 278 -6.02 -14.07 -7.65
C ALA A 278 -5.31 -15.41 -7.39
N ARG A 279 -5.92 -16.50 -7.86
CA ARG A 279 -5.29 -17.84 -7.82
C ARG A 279 -4.03 -17.91 -8.68
N GLU A 280 -4.03 -17.33 -9.87
CA GLU A 280 -2.85 -17.26 -10.73
C GLU A 280 -1.73 -16.45 -10.06
N ALA A 281 -2.03 -15.25 -9.58
CA ALA A 281 -1.08 -14.38 -8.91
C ALA A 281 -0.47 -15.07 -7.69
N ALA A 282 -1.30 -15.69 -6.84
CA ALA A 282 -0.84 -16.48 -5.70
C ALA A 282 0.07 -17.64 -6.14
N THR A 283 -0.31 -18.40 -7.16
CA THR A 283 0.49 -19.53 -7.65
C THR A 283 1.87 -19.07 -8.14
N ARG A 284 1.93 -17.95 -8.87
CA ARG A 284 3.16 -17.40 -9.44
C ARG A 284 4.06 -16.68 -8.43
N SER A 285 3.51 -16.36 -7.26
CA SER A 285 4.20 -15.67 -6.16
C SER A 285 4.87 -16.63 -5.16
N ILE A 286 4.59 -17.95 -5.26
CA ILE A 286 5.17 -18.94 -4.36
C ILE A 286 6.65 -19.16 -4.69
N VAL A 287 7.53 -19.02 -3.70
CA VAL A 287 8.96 -19.28 -3.81
C VAL A 287 9.28 -20.67 -3.23
N LEU A 288 9.76 -21.58 -4.09
CA LEU A 288 10.26 -22.88 -3.65
C LEU A 288 11.67 -22.73 -3.06
N LEU A 289 11.77 -22.61 -1.74
CA LEU A 289 13.05 -22.41 -1.04
C LEU A 289 13.94 -23.67 -1.02
N LYS A 290 13.32 -24.85 -0.97
CA LYS A 290 14.02 -26.13 -0.82
C LYS A 290 13.17 -27.29 -1.35
N ASN A 291 13.80 -28.27 -2.03
CA ASN A 291 13.15 -29.49 -2.50
C ASN A 291 14.12 -30.68 -2.51
N ASP A 292 14.42 -31.23 -1.33
CA ASP A 292 15.32 -32.37 -1.19
C ASP A 292 14.61 -33.68 -1.57
N GLY A 293 15.35 -34.60 -2.21
CA GLY A 293 14.85 -35.96 -2.47
C GLY A 293 13.61 -36.02 -3.36
N ALA A 294 13.33 -34.97 -4.14
CA ALA A 294 12.11 -34.83 -4.94
C ALA A 294 10.81 -34.95 -4.10
N ALA A 295 10.80 -34.35 -2.91
CA ALA A 295 9.62 -34.31 -2.05
C ALA A 295 8.41 -33.60 -2.71
N LEU A 296 8.67 -32.62 -3.59
CA LEU A 296 7.67 -31.98 -4.44
C LEU A 296 7.94 -32.25 -5.92
N PRO A 297 6.88 -32.41 -6.75
CA PRO A 297 5.45 -32.43 -6.37
C PRO A 297 5.08 -33.66 -5.52
N LEU A 298 4.03 -33.54 -4.72
CA LEU A 298 3.63 -34.59 -3.78
C LEU A 298 3.29 -35.89 -4.52
N GLY A 299 3.90 -37.00 -4.11
CA GLY A 299 3.55 -38.34 -4.58
C GLY A 299 2.25 -38.87 -3.98
N GLU A 300 1.92 -40.13 -4.30
CA GLU A 300 0.73 -40.84 -3.81
C GLU A 300 0.78 -41.15 -2.29
N GLY A 301 -0.39 -41.50 -1.71
CA GLY A 301 -0.49 -42.00 -0.33
C GLY A 301 -1.25 -41.08 0.62
N ARG A 302 -1.19 -41.35 1.93
CA ARG A 302 -1.84 -40.50 2.94
C ARG A 302 -1.09 -39.16 3.08
N LEU A 303 -1.79 -38.09 3.45
CA LEU A 303 -1.21 -36.77 3.69
C LEU A 303 -1.63 -36.29 5.07
N ALA A 304 -0.67 -36.03 5.96
CA ALA A 304 -0.91 -35.29 7.18
C ALA A 304 -0.65 -33.81 6.93
N VAL A 305 -1.58 -32.95 7.34
CA VAL A 305 -1.46 -31.49 7.32
C VAL A 305 -1.47 -31.03 8.77
N ILE A 306 -0.40 -30.38 9.21
CA ILE A 306 -0.21 -30.03 10.62
C ILE A 306 0.16 -28.54 10.72
N GLY A 307 -0.45 -27.84 11.67
CA GLY A 307 -0.04 -26.49 12.06
C GLY A 307 -1.23 -25.50 12.17
N PRO A 308 -1.06 -24.42 12.95
CA PRO A 308 -2.15 -23.50 13.28
C PRO A 308 -2.68 -22.74 12.06
N LEU A 309 -1.85 -22.55 11.03
CA LEU A 309 -2.24 -21.87 9.78
C LEU A 309 -2.86 -22.80 8.73
N ALA A 310 -2.91 -24.11 8.97
CA ALA A 310 -3.38 -25.06 7.97
C ALA A 310 -4.86 -24.86 7.61
N ASP A 311 -5.72 -24.62 8.61
CA ASP A 311 -7.15 -24.36 8.40
C ASP A 311 -7.57 -22.92 8.75
N ALA A 312 -6.62 -21.98 8.69
CA ALA A 312 -6.85 -20.58 9.05
C ALA A 312 -7.20 -19.72 7.83
N ALA A 313 -8.45 -19.83 7.33
CA ALA A 313 -8.87 -19.08 6.15
C ALA A 313 -8.72 -17.56 6.30
N GLY A 314 -8.97 -17.01 7.48
CA GLY A 314 -8.86 -15.57 7.76
C GLY A 314 -7.45 -15.01 7.57
N GLU A 315 -6.43 -15.82 7.85
CA GLU A 315 -5.00 -15.47 7.77
C GLU A 315 -4.49 -15.43 6.32
N MET A 316 -5.20 -16.09 5.39
CA MET A 316 -4.79 -16.15 3.98
C MET A 316 -4.85 -14.79 3.27
N ARG A 317 -5.49 -13.79 3.87
CA ARG A 317 -5.54 -12.41 3.35
C ARG A 317 -4.29 -11.59 3.66
N GLY A 318 -3.50 -11.96 4.66
CA GLY A 318 -2.39 -11.14 5.14
C GLY A 318 -2.81 -9.78 5.70
N CYS A 319 -1.82 -8.91 5.94
CA CYS A 319 -2.05 -7.53 6.42
C CYS A 319 -2.66 -6.64 5.32
N TRP A 320 -3.30 -5.53 5.70
CA TRP A 320 -3.82 -4.52 4.76
C TRP A 320 -4.80 -5.07 3.71
N SER A 321 -5.73 -5.92 4.13
CA SER A 321 -6.66 -6.62 3.24
C SER A 321 -7.92 -5.83 2.86
N ALA A 322 -7.90 -4.50 2.94
CA ALA A 322 -9.01 -3.61 2.58
C ALA A 322 -10.40 -4.11 3.05
N ALA A 323 -11.33 -4.36 2.13
CA ALA A 323 -12.67 -4.88 2.36
C ALA A 323 -12.79 -6.41 2.22
N GLY A 324 -11.68 -7.13 2.12
CA GLY A 324 -11.66 -8.59 2.02
C GLY A 324 -12.20 -9.24 3.30
N VAL A 325 -13.02 -10.28 3.16
CA VAL A 325 -13.67 -10.98 4.27
C VAL A 325 -13.16 -12.40 4.42
N ALA A 326 -13.00 -12.87 5.66
CA ALA A 326 -12.46 -14.19 5.94
C ALA A 326 -13.32 -15.34 5.37
N SER A 327 -14.64 -15.16 5.28
CA SER A 327 -15.57 -16.17 4.76
C SER A 327 -15.40 -16.47 3.27
N ASP A 328 -14.76 -15.57 2.51
CA ASP A 328 -14.48 -15.76 1.08
C ASP A 328 -13.12 -16.44 0.83
N CYS A 329 -12.32 -16.65 1.88
CA CYS A 329 -10.97 -17.17 1.76
C CYS A 329 -10.94 -18.70 1.82
N VAL A 330 -9.96 -19.28 1.12
CA VAL A 330 -9.73 -20.73 1.09
C VAL A 330 -8.49 -21.03 1.92
N SER A 331 -8.64 -21.78 3.02
CA SER A 331 -7.51 -22.25 3.83
C SER A 331 -6.62 -23.22 3.03
N ALA A 332 -5.36 -23.40 3.45
CA ALA A 332 -4.46 -24.36 2.84
C ALA A 332 -5.04 -25.80 2.88
N LEU A 333 -5.64 -26.19 4.01
CA LEU A 333 -6.30 -27.48 4.18
C LEU A 333 -7.50 -27.65 3.24
N ALA A 334 -8.37 -26.63 3.14
CA ALA A 334 -9.50 -26.65 2.21
C ALA A 334 -9.03 -26.75 0.76
N GLY A 335 -7.99 -26.00 0.38
CA GLY A 335 -7.37 -26.05 -0.94
C GLY A 335 -6.79 -27.43 -1.28
N LEU A 336 -6.09 -28.07 -0.33
CA LEU A 336 -5.55 -29.43 -0.50
C LEU A 336 -6.68 -30.47 -0.63
N ARG A 337 -7.73 -30.39 0.19
CA ARG A 337 -8.90 -31.28 0.09
C ARG A 337 -9.63 -31.14 -1.24
N PHE A 338 -9.75 -29.91 -1.74
CA PHE A 338 -10.33 -29.65 -3.05
C PHE A 338 -9.46 -30.21 -4.19
N ALA A 339 -8.13 -30.01 -4.12
CA ALA A 339 -7.20 -30.45 -5.16
C ALA A 339 -6.95 -31.97 -5.17
N LEU A 340 -7.11 -32.65 -4.02
CA LEU A 340 -6.80 -34.06 -3.83
C LEU A 340 -8.00 -34.83 -3.23
N PRO A 341 -9.18 -34.85 -3.90
CA PRO A 341 -10.43 -35.36 -3.33
C PRO A 341 -10.41 -36.87 -3.04
N HIS A 342 -9.51 -37.62 -3.67
CA HIS A 342 -9.36 -39.06 -3.48
C HIS A 342 -8.29 -39.42 -2.43
N ARG A 343 -7.57 -38.44 -1.90
CA ARG A 343 -6.47 -38.65 -0.96
C ARG A 343 -6.98 -38.61 0.48
N SER A 344 -6.53 -39.54 1.31
CA SER A 344 -6.77 -39.46 2.75
C SER A 344 -5.91 -38.34 3.35
N ILE A 345 -6.57 -37.24 3.71
CA ILE A 345 -5.96 -36.06 4.33
C ILE A 345 -6.33 -36.02 5.81
N LEU A 346 -5.33 -36.20 6.66
CA LEU A 346 -5.41 -36.09 8.10
C LEU A 346 -4.99 -34.68 8.51
N TYR A 347 -5.62 -34.13 9.55
CA TYR A 347 -5.34 -32.78 10.03
C TYR A 347 -5.22 -32.75 11.55
N ALA A 348 -4.23 -32.01 12.05
CA ALA A 348 -4.14 -31.60 13.44
C ALA A 348 -3.63 -30.15 13.51
N PRO A 349 -4.20 -29.31 14.40
CA PRO A 349 -3.74 -27.93 14.55
C PRO A 349 -2.31 -27.83 15.10
N GLY A 350 -1.86 -28.84 15.87
CA GLY A 350 -0.58 -28.77 16.57
C GLY A 350 -0.66 -27.77 17.72
N VAL A 351 0.23 -26.78 17.71
CA VAL A 351 0.31 -25.72 18.73
C VAL A 351 -0.19 -24.38 18.16
N ASP A 352 -0.61 -23.48 19.04
CA ASP A 352 -1.03 -22.12 18.66
C ASP A 352 0.18 -21.22 18.33
N ILE A 353 -0.07 -20.06 17.70
CA ILE A 353 0.98 -19.12 17.27
C ILE A 353 1.53 -18.31 18.45
N GLU A 354 0.67 -17.89 19.39
CA GLU A 354 1.04 -16.98 20.48
C GLU A 354 1.07 -17.67 21.86
N SER A 355 0.86 -18.98 21.89
CA SER A 355 0.82 -19.78 23.11
C SER A 355 2.07 -20.64 23.27
N ASP A 356 2.55 -20.76 24.51
CA ASP A 356 3.56 -21.73 24.91
C ASP A 356 2.97 -23.14 25.19
N ASP A 357 1.68 -23.36 24.89
CA ASP A 357 1.02 -24.65 25.09
C ASP A 357 1.43 -25.69 24.03
N GLU A 358 2.26 -26.65 24.46
CA GLU A 358 2.77 -27.76 23.64
C GLU A 358 1.85 -29.00 23.63
N SER A 359 0.69 -28.96 24.31
CA SER A 359 -0.16 -30.15 24.50
C SER A 359 -0.66 -30.79 23.20
N GLY A 360 -0.75 -30.02 22.10
CA GLY A 360 -1.18 -30.50 20.79
C GLY A 360 -0.14 -31.32 20.00
N ILE A 361 1.13 -31.33 20.42
CA ILE A 361 2.23 -32.01 19.68
C ILE A 361 2.00 -33.52 19.58
N ALA A 362 1.64 -34.17 20.69
CA ALA A 362 1.48 -35.63 20.74
C ALA A 362 0.35 -36.11 19.82
N ALA A 363 -0.76 -35.36 19.77
CA ALA A 363 -1.89 -35.67 18.88
C ALA A 363 -1.52 -35.49 17.40
N ALA A 364 -0.77 -34.43 17.07
CA ALA A 364 -0.32 -34.17 15.70
C ALA A 364 0.66 -35.22 15.19
N ALA A 365 1.58 -35.69 16.04
CA ALA A 365 2.55 -36.73 15.70
C ALA A 365 1.93 -38.13 15.51
N ALA A 366 0.67 -38.34 15.95
CA ALA A 366 -0.03 -39.61 15.86
C ALA A 366 -0.85 -39.80 14.56
N LEU A 367 -0.92 -38.77 13.69
CA LEU A 367 -1.53 -38.85 12.35
C LEU A 367 -0.69 -39.72 11.42
#